data_AF-A0A0R2DDV5-F1
#
_entry.id   AF-A0A0R2DDV5-F1
#
_cell.length_a   1.000
_cell.length_b   1.000
_cell.length_c   1.000
_cell.angle_alpha   90.00
_cell.angle_beta   90.00
_cell.angle_gamma   90.00
#
_symmetry.space_group_name_H-M   'P 1'
#
loop_
_entity.id
_entity.type
_entity.pdbx_description
1 polymer ?
#
loop_
_entity_poly.entity_id
_entity_poly.type
_entity_poly.pdbx_seq_one_letter_code
_entity_poly.pdbx_strand_id
1 'polypeptide(L)'
;MVTSMGLKQLRYWQYLKHLSYGLLAVMILLTSNLVHRGNYWTINPSPFTAWVVLSWIACYPFLRQHYIRMFKKTDPDLRSFKTRALDLHQRDLNANHKDRRWTPNGVTANPWSYMSDTTQSTDEILNPIYIFVVHLWYSLLLLVFGPILMVGQGIKWMVKAFSH
;
A
#
# COMPACT_ATOMS: atom_id res chain seq x y z
N MET A 1 2.60 34.87 9.32
CA MET A 1 4.02 34.54 9.58
C MET A 1 4.08 33.13 10.14
N VAL A 2 4.18 32.10 9.29
CA VAL A 2 4.37 30.72 9.77
C VAL A 2 5.82 30.62 10.19
N THR A 3 6.06 30.60 11.49
CA THR A 3 7.40 30.59 12.08
C THR A 3 8.20 29.40 11.55
N SER A 4 9.45 29.64 11.16
CA SER A 4 10.37 28.61 10.61
C SER A 4 10.54 27.39 11.53
N MET A 5 10.21 27.54 12.82
CA MET A 5 10.14 26.48 13.83
C MET A 5 9.03 25.44 13.54
N GLY A 6 7.83 25.87 13.14
CA GLY A 6 6.71 24.97 12.85
C GLY A 6 6.96 24.09 11.62
N LEU A 7 7.65 24.61 10.61
CA LEU A 7 8.00 23.86 9.39
C LEU A 7 8.97 22.70 9.66
N LYS A 8 9.97 22.90 10.53
CA LYS A 8 10.92 21.85 10.93
C LYS A 8 10.22 20.75 11.74
N GLN A 9 9.32 21.14 12.65
CA GLN A 9 8.55 20.22 13.48
C GLN A 9 7.61 19.36 12.63
N LEU A 10 6.92 19.95 11.65
CA LEU A 10 6.07 19.22 10.70
C LEU A 10 6.86 18.21 9.87
N ARG A 11 8.06 18.58 9.40
CA ARG A 11 8.92 17.68 8.62
C ARG A 11 9.43 16.50 9.47
N TYR A 12 9.76 16.75 10.74
CA TYR A 12 10.16 15.71 11.68
C TYR A 12 9.01 14.72 11.98
N TRP A 13 7.80 15.23 12.19
CA TRP A 13 6.63 14.38 12.38
C TRP A 13 6.30 13.52 11.16
N GLN A 14 6.41 14.09 9.96
CA GLN A 14 6.24 13.33 8.73
C GLN A 14 7.30 12.23 8.63
N TYR A 15 8.56 12.54 8.94
CA TYR A 15 9.64 11.57 8.97
C TYR A 15 9.36 10.42 9.94
N LEU A 16 9.01 10.71 11.19
CA LEU A 16 8.62 9.71 12.19
C LEU A 16 7.45 8.85 11.73
N LYS A 17 6.44 9.49 11.12
CA LYS A 17 5.29 8.79 10.56
C LYS A 17 5.71 7.85 9.43
N HIS A 18 6.60 8.26 8.53
CA HIS A 18 7.12 7.37 7.49
C HIS A 18 7.88 6.19 8.10
N LEU A 19 8.64 6.42 9.16
CA LEU A 19 9.44 5.41 9.85
C LEU A 19 8.56 4.36 10.53
N SER A 20 7.45 4.76 11.18
CA SER A 20 6.52 3.82 11.82
C SER A 20 5.85 2.87 10.83
N TYR A 21 5.56 3.29 9.59
CA TYR A 21 5.01 2.39 8.58
C TYR A 21 5.97 1.28 8.15
N GLY A 22 7.28 1.50 8.27
CA GLY A 22 8.29 0.46 7.98
C GLY A 22 8.53 -0.51 9.12
N LEU A 23 8.04 -0.21 10.33
CA LEU A 23 8.33 -0.96 11.54
C LEU A 23 7.90 -2.42 11.43
N LEU A 24 6.70 -2.67 10.89
CA LEU A 24 6.19 -4.03 10.72
C LEU A 24 7.03 -4.86 9.75
N ALA A 25 7.48 -4.24 8.65
CA ALA A 25 8.38 -4.89 7.69
C ALA A 25 9.76 -5.19 8.31
N VAL A 26 10.30 -4.28 9.12
CA VAL A 26 11.54 -4.50 9.89
C VAL A 26 11.37 -5.66 10.87
N MET A 27 10.28 -5.70 11.63
CA MET A 27 10.02 -6.79 12.57
C MET A 27 10.00 -8.14 11.84
N ILE A 28 9.34 -8.24 10.69
CA ILE A 28 9.32 -9.45 9.86
C ILE A 28 10.71 -9.83 9.35
N LEU A 29 11.54 -8.87 8.94
CA LEU A 29 12.90 -9.18 8.50
C LEU A 29 13.80 -9.59 9.68
N LEU A 30 13.57 -9.05 10.87
CA LEU A 30 14.35 -9.40 12.06
C LEU A 30 13.91 -10.72 12.70
N THR A 31 12.68 -11.20 12.46
CA THR A 31 12.26 -12.54 12.91
C THR A 31 13.05 -13.65 12.24
N SER A 32 13.61 -13.44 11.04
CA SER A 32 14.49 -14.44 10.41
C SER A 32 15.84 -14.60 11.13
N ASN A 33 16.19 -13.66 12.01
CA ASN A 33 17.42 -13.67 12.81
C ASN A 33 17.17 -13.91 14.30
N LEU A 34 15.98 -14.43 14.61
CA LEU A 34 15.62 -14.83 15.97
C LEU A 34 16.39 -16.10 16.31
N VAL A 35 17.28 -16.01 17.30
CA VAL A 35 17.97 -17.17 17.84
C VAL A 35 17.34 -17.50 19.18
N HIS A 36 16.85 -18.73 19.30
CA HIS A 36 16.39 -19.25 20.58
C HIS A 36 17.62 -19.66 21.40
N ARG A 37 17.93 -18.91 22.47
CA ARG A 37 19.07 -19.21 23.34
C ARG A 37 18.53 -19.47 24.76
N GLY A 38 18.28 -20.74 25.05
CA GLY A 38 17.70 -21.16 26.33
C GLY A 38 16.28 -20.61 26.50
N ASN A 39 16.03 -19.84 27.56
CA ASN A 39 14.68 -19.38 27.92
C ASN A 39 14.23 -18.08 27.22
N TYR A 40 15.08 -17.45 26.40
CA TYR A 40 14.79 -16.17 25.77
C TYR A 40 15.08 -16.17 24.27
N TRP A 41 14.27 -15.42 23.53
CA TRP A 41 14.52 -15.11 22.13
C TRP A 41 15.39 -13.87 22.04
N THR A 42 16.53 -13.98 21.38
CA THR A 42 17.42 -12.83 21.17
C THR A 42 17.68 -12.65 19.68
N ILE A 43 17.79 -11.39 19.25
CA ILE A 43 18.21 -11.05 17.88
C ILE A 43 19.73 -10.95 17.92
N ASN A 44 20.41 -11.82 17.18
CA ASN A 44 21.87 -11.77 17.12
C ASN A 44 22.30 -10.55 16.26
N PRO A 45 23.24 -9.70 16.72
CA PRO A 45 23.79 -8.63 15.90
C PRO A 45 24.63 -9.23 14.76
N SER A 46 23.97 -9.47 13.63
CA SER A 46 24.61 -9.89 12.39
C SER A 46 24.80 -8.70 11.44
N PRO A 47 25.65 -8.82 10.40
CA PRO A 47 25.74 -7.82 9.34
C PRO A 47 24.40 -7.53 8.67
N PHE A 48 23.52 -8.54 8.56
CA PHE A 48 22.16 -8.39 8.04
C PHE A 48 21.27 -7.53 8.96
N THR A 49 21.38 -7.70 10.28
CA THR A 49 20.66 -6.90 11.27
C THR A 49 21.05 -5.42 11.14
N ALA A 50 22.35 -5.15 11.05
CA ALA A 50 22.86 -3.79 10.82
C ALA A 50 22.39 -3.22 9.48
N TRP A 51 22.41 -4.04 8.41
CA TRP A 51 21.92 -3.65 7.08
C TRP A 51 20.46 -3.22 7.11
N VAL A 52 19.58 -4.02 7.70
CA VAL A 52 18.13 -3.72 7.77
C VAL A 52 17.87 -2.47 8.60
N VAL A 53 18.52 -2.33 9.76
CA VAL A 53 18.34 -1.16 10.64
C VAL A 53 18.84 0.13 9.97
N LEU A 54 20.02 0.09 9.35
CA LEU A 54 20.55 1.24 8.61
C LEU A 54 19.67 1.60 7.41
N SER A 55 19.18 0.61 6.67
CA SER A 55 18.27 0.81 5.55
C SER A 55 16.94 1.41 6.01
N TRP A 56 16.43 1.00 7.16
CA TRP A 56 15.19 1.53 7.74
C TRP A 56 15.33 2.97 8.21
N ILE A 57 16.40 3.32 8.91
CA ILE A 57 16.58 4.67 9.45
C ILE A 57 16.97 5.64 8.33
N ALA A 58 17.98 5.30 7.52
CA ALA A 58 18.56 6.24 6.57
C ALA A 58 17.85 6.26 5.20
N CYS A 59 17.49 5.09 4.66
CA CYS A 59 17.06 4.98 3.27
C CYS A 59 15.53 4.99 3.11
N TYR A 60 14.83 4.25 3.96
CA TYR A 60 13.39 4.02 3.86
C TYR A 60 12.53 5.29 3.84
N PRO A 61 12.69 6.29 4.73
CA PRO A 61 11.81 7.47 4.73
C PRO A 61 11.91 8.28 3.43
N PHE A 62 13.11 8.39 2.86
CA PHE A 62 13.33 9.11 1.59
C PHE A 62 12.83 8.30 0.39
N LEU A 63 13.15 7.00 0.33
CA LEU A 63 12.65 6.13 -0.74
C LEU A 63 11.13 6.06 -0.73
N ARG A 64 10.51 5.99 0.45
CA ARG A 64 9.05 5.97 0.58
C ARG A 64 8.40 7.26 0.07
N GLN A 65 9.04 8.41 0.27
CA GLN A 65 8.58 9.67 -0.32
C GLN A 65 8.74 9.68 -1.84
N HIS A 66 9.88 9.19 -2.35
CA HIS A 66 10.13 9.12 -3.79
C HIS A 66 9.14 8.18 -4.51
N TYR A 67 8.86 7.02 -3.92
CA TYR A 67 7.96 5.99 -4.46
C TYR A 67 6.52 6.11 -3.94
N ILE A 68 6.09 7.28 -3.44
CA ILE A 68 4.75 7.48 -2.86
C ILE A 68 3.61 7.09 -3.81
N ARG A 69 3.84 7.17 -5.13
CA ARG A 69 2.86 6.74 -6.14
C ARG A 69 2.54 5.24 -6.05
N MET A 70 3.53 4.40 -5.72
CA MET A 70 3.33 2.96 -5.53
C MET A 70 2.44 2.67 -4.32
N PHE A 71 2.48 3.55 -3.29
CA PHE A 71 1.64 3.45 -2.10
C PHE A 71 0.27 4.15 -2.24
N LYS A 72 0.02 4.84 -3.35
CA LYS A 72 -1.26 5.55 -3.60
C LYS A 72 -2.10 4.87 -4.68
N LYS A 73 -1.46 4.26 -5.68
CA LYS A 73 -2.13 3.59 -6.81
C LYS A 73 -2.26 2.10 -6.59
N THR A 74 -2.90 1.72 -5.50
CA THR A 74 -3.55 0.41 -5.49
C THR A 74 -5.00 0.75 -5.80
N ASP A 75 -5.40 0.64 -7.07
CA ASP A 75 -6.80 0.48 -7.44
C ASP A 75 -7.05 -1.03 -7.47
N PRO A 76 -7.33 -1.65 -6.31
CA PRO A 76 -7.90 -2.97 -6.31
C PRO A 76 -9.33 -2.80 -6.78
N ASP A 77 -9.53 -2.87 -8.09
CA ASP A 77 -10.85 -3.16 -8.67
C ASP A 77 -11.23 -4.64 -8.40
N LEU A 78 -10.87 -5.13 -7.20
CA LEU A 78 -11.41 -6.31 -6.52
C LEU A 78 -12.84 -5.95 -6.09
N ARG A 79 -13.67 -5.60 -7.08
CA ARG A 79 -15.11 -5.57 -6.93
C ARG A 79 -15.59 -6.98 -7.19
N SER A 80 -16.29 -7.53 -6.22
CA SER A 80 -16.98 -8.81 -6.31
C SER A 80 -17.94 -8.73 -7.47
N PHE A 81 -18.19 -9.89 -8.05
CA PHE A 81 -19.19 -10.03 -9.08
C PHE A 81 -20.54 -9.44 -8.66
N LYS A 82 -20.89 -9.50 -7.37
CA LYS A 82 -22.08 -8.85 -6.80
C LYS A 82 -22.03 -7.33 -6.93
N THR A 83 -21.00 -6.68 -6.38
CA THR A 83 -20.86 -5.21 -6.44
C THR A 83 -20.77 -4.71 -7.88
N ARG A 84 -20.08 -5.46 -8.75
CA ARG A 84 -19.97 -5.14 -10.17
C ARG A 84 -21.30 -5.30 -10.91
N ALA A 85 -22.05 -6.37 -10.66
CA ALA A 85 -23.37 -6.59 -11.26
C ALA A 85 -24.37 -5.53 -10.80
N LEU A 86 -24.33 -5.13 -9.52
CA LEU A 86 -25.20 -4.09 -8.98
C LEU A 86 -24.86 -2.72 -9.57
N ASP A 87 -23.58 -2.36 -9.71
CA ASP A 87 -23.16 -1.13 -10.38
C ASP A 87 -23.55 -1.12 -11.87
N LEU A 88 -23.39 -2.26 -12.56
CA LEU A 88 -23.85 -2.39 -13.95
C LEU A 88 -25.37 -2.20 -14.05
N HIS A 89 -26.13 -2.81 -13.14
CA HIS A 89 -27.58 -2.65 -13.06
C HIS A 89 -27.98 -1.20 -12.75
N GLN A 90 -27.28 -0.52 -11.84
CA GLN A 90 -27.52 0.89 -11.53
C GLN A 90 -27.22 1.81 -12.71
N ARG A 91 -26.18 1.50 -13.49
CA ARG A 91 -25.89 2.21 -14.74
C ARG A 91 -26.96 1.95 -15.80
N ASP A 92 -27.43 0.72 -15.94
CA ASP A 92 -28.50 0.36 -16.87
C ASP A 92 -29.84 1.00 -16.47
N LEU A 93 -30.14 1.07 -15.16
CA LEU A 93 -31.23 1.89 -14.61
C LEU A 93 -31.06 3.32 -15.12
N ASN A 94 -29.97 3.99 -14.75
CA ASN A 94 -29.78 5.40 -15.09
C ASN A 94 -29.74 5.69 -16.60
N ALA A 95 -29.26 4.76 -17.43
CA ALA A 95 -29.13 4.92 -18.87
C ALA A 95 -30.44 4.64 -19.64
N ASN A 96 -31.28 3.72 -19.16
CA ASN A 96 -32.51 3.31 -19.85
C ASN A 96 -33.80 3.92 -19.28
N HIS A 97 -33.70 4.94 -18.42
CA HIS A 97 -34.86 5.71 -17.95
C HIS A 97 -35.34 6.71 -19.02
N LYS A 98 -36.10 6.22 -20.01
CA LYS A 98 -37.04 7.06 -20.78
C LYS A 98 -38.45 6.79 -20.25
N ASP A 99 -39.16 7.85 -19.84
CA ASP A 99 -40.59 7.82 -19.49
C ASP A 99 -41.02 6.83 -18.40
N ARG A 100 -40.18 6.63 -17.37
CA ARG A 100 -40.51 5.81 -16.17
C ARG A 100 -40.84 4.34 -16.49
N ARG A 101 -40.50 3.82 -17.67
CA ARG A 101 -40.79 2.45 -18.08
C ARG A 101 -39.51 1.71 -18.49
N TRP A 102 -39.31 0.56 -17.88
CA TRP A 102 -38.21 -0.37 -18.14
C TRP A 102 -38.56 -1.27 -19.32
N THR A 103 -38.07 -1.03 -20.54
CA THR A 103 -38.07 -2.08 -21.59
C THR A 103 -37.09 -1.78 -22.73
N PRO A 104 -36.26 -2.77 -23.11
CA PRO A 104 -35.98 -3.02 -24.52
C PRO A 104 -36.81 -4.19 -25.09
N ASN A 105 -37.20 -5.20 -24.28
CA ASN A 105 -37.91 -6.42 -24.72
C ASN A 105 -38.64 -7.24 -23.61
N GLY A 106 -39.09 -6.64 -22.51
CA GLY A 106 -39.98 -7.33 -21.54
C GLY A 106 -39.37 -8.42 -20.65
N VAL A 107 -38.05 -8.65 -20.70
CA VAL A 107 -37.36 -9.60 -19.81
C VAL A 107 -37.00 -8.89 -18.50
N THR A 108 -37.77 -9.14 -17.44
CA THR A 108 -37.48 -8.68 -16.09
C THR A 108 -36.44 -9.60 -15.44
N ALA A 109 -35.17 -9.21 -15.44
CA ALA A 109 -34.15 -9.90 -14.65
C ALA A 109 -34.47 -9.70 -13.15
N ASN A 110 -34.67 -10.80 -12.42
CA ASN A 110 -35.00 -10.75 -10.99
C ASN A 110 -33.84 -10.11 -10.20
N PRO A 111 -34.03 -8.95 -9.55
CA PRO A 111 -32.98 -8.27 -8.77
C PRO A 111 -32.44 -9.13 -7.63
N TRP A 112 -33.28 -10.03 -7.10
CA TRP A 112 -32.97 -10.90 -5.97
C TRP A 112 -32.09 -12.09 -6.35
N SER A 113 -31.93 -12.40 -7.64
CA SER A 113 -31.03 -13.46 -8.11
C SER A 113 -29.56 -13.15 -7.80
N TYR A 114 -29.20 -11.87 -7.65
CA TYR A 114 -27.87 -11.41 -7.26
C TYR A 114 -27.69 -11.22 -5.74
N MET A 115 -28.76 -11.45 -4.96
CA MET A 115 -28.75 -11.32 -3.50
C MET A 115 -28.63 -12.67 -2.77
N SER A 116 -28.45 -13.79 -3.48
CA SER A 116 -28.28 -15.10 -2.84
C SER A 116 -27.05 -15.12 -1.92
N ASP A 117 -27.20 -15.72 -0.74
CA ASP A 117 -26.12 -15.88 0.25
C ASP A 117 -24.90 -16.63 -0.30
N THR A 118 -25.07 -17.36 -1.40
CA THR A 118 -23.98 -18.03 -2.14
C THR A 118 -23.07 -17.06 -2.91
N THR A 119 -23.47 -15.79 -3.06
CA THR A 119 -22.67 -14.71 -3.68
C THR A 119 -22.22 -13.72 -2.59
N GLN A 120 -21.60 -14.24 -1.53
CA GLN A 120 -21.09 -13.43 -0.43
C GLN A 120 -19.92 -12.55 -0.92
N SER A 121 -20.09 -11.24 -0.88
CA SER A 121 -19.08 -10.25 -1.29
C SER A 121 -17.97 -10.20 -0.24
N THR A 122 -16.90 -10.96 -0.48
CA THR A 122 -15.68 -10.93 0.35
C THR A 122 -14.88 -9.62 0.18
N ASP A 123 -15.25 -8.74 -0.76
CA ASP A 123 -14.53 -7.50 -1.07
C ASP A 123 -14.29 -6.59 0.12
N GLU A 124 -15.29 -6.40 0.99
CA GLU A 124 -15.23 -5.40 2.05
C GLU A 124 -14.09 -5.68 3.03
N ILE A 125 -13.77 -6.96 3.24
CA ILE A 125 -12.70 -7.40 4.13
C ILE A 125 -11.42 -7.69 3.35
N LEU A 126 -11.54 -8.34 2.18
CA LEU A 126 -10.38 -8.81 1.43
C LEU A 126 -9.60 -7.66 0.78
N ASN A 127 -10.30 -6.59 0.38
CA ASN A 127 -9.68 -5.47 -0.31
C ASN A 127 -8.70 -4.69 0.58
N PRO A 128 -9.08 -4.24 1.80
CA PRO A 128 -8.12 -3.62 2.73
C PRO A 128 -6.92 -4.52 3.06
N ILE A 129 -7.15 -5.83 3.21
CA ILE A 129 -6.08 -6.80 3.50
C ILE A 129 -5.13 -6.92 2.31
N TYR A 130 -5.65 -7.02 1.09
CA TYR A 130 -4.83 -7.07 -0.12
C TYR A 130 -3.97 -5.80 -0.27
N ILE A 131 -4.58 -4.62 -0.12
CA ILE A 131 -3.88 -3.34 -0.14
C ILE A 131 -2.77 -3.33 0.92
N PHE A 132 -3.09 -3.77 2.14
CA PHE A 132 -2.11 -3.84 3.23
C PHE A 132 -0.93 -4.76 2.90
N VAL A 133 -1.19 -5.96 2.38
CA VAL A 133 -0.16 -6.93 1.99
C VAL A 133 0.72 -6.39 0.86
N VAL A 134 0.13 -5.75 -0.15
CA VAL A 134 0.88 -5.12 -1.26
C VAL A 134 1.80 -4.01 -0.73
N HIS A 135 1.29 -3.15 0.15
CA HIS A 135 2.12 -2.12 0.78
C HIS A 135 3.23 -2.69 1.66
N LEU A 136 2.96 -3.81 2.35
CA LEU A 136 3.96 -4.52 3.13
C LEU A 136 5.06 -5.06 2.22
N TRP A 137 4.71 -5.66 1.09
CA TRP A 137 5.66 -6.14 0.08
C TRP A 137 6.55 -5.02 -0.46
N TYR A 138 5.97 -3.88 -0.84
CA TYR A 138 6.78 -2.73 -1.26
C TYR A 138 7.73 -2.25 -0.16
N SER A 139 7.26 -2.27 1.10
CA SER A 139 8.09 -1.87 2.23
C SER A 139 9.26 -2.83 2.47
N LEU A 140 9.03 -4.14 2.35
CA LEU A 140 10.08 -5.15 2.42
C LEU A 140 11.12 -4.98 1.32
N LEU A 141 10.68 -4.80 0.06
CA LEU A 141 11.58 -4.58 -1.07
C LEU A 141 12.42 -3.32 -0.89
N LEU A 142 11.81 -2.21 -0.46
CA LEU A 142 12.53 -0.97 -0.19
C LEU A 142 13.53 -1.09 0.96
N LEU A 143 13.28 -1.94 1.96
CA LEU A 143 14.22 -2.17 3.06
C LEU A 143 15.39 -3.04 2.62
N VAL A 144 15.14 -4.12 1.89
CA VAL A 144 16.19 -5.03 1.42
C VAL A 144 17.10 -4.34 0.40
N PHE A 145 16.53 -3.64 -0.57
CA PHE A 145 17.26 -2.96 -1.65
C PHE A 145 17.53 -1.47 -1.38
N GLY A 146 17.23 -0.98 -0.18
CA GLY A 146 17.26 0.45 0.15
C GLY A 146 18.58 1.15 -0.19
N PRO A 147 19.73 0.63 0.29
CA PRO A 147 21.03 1.25 0.02
C PRO A 147 21.38 1.27 -1.47
N ILE A 148 21.08 0.19 -2.19
CA ILE A 148 21.34 0.07 -3.64
C ILE A 148 20.49 1.08 -4.43
N LEU A 149 19.21 1.16 -4.10
CA LEU A 149 18.30 2.13 -4.74
C LEU A 149 18.71 3.57 -4.44
N MET A 150 19.18 3.85 -3.22
CA MET A 150 19.69 5.17 -2.85
C MET A 150 20.92 5.57 -3.65
N VAL A 151 21.89 4.67 -3.82
CA VAL A 151 23.07 4.93 -4.66
C VAL A 151 22.65 5.23 -6.10
N GLY A 152 21.74 4.43 -6.66
CA GLY A 152 21.21 4.66 -8.01
C GLY A 152 20.52 6.02 -8.16
N GLN A 153 19.77 6.48 -7.15
CA GLN A 153 19.14 7.80 -7.15
C GLN A 153 20.17 8.93 -7.00
N GLY A 154 21.20 8.73 -6.18
CA GLY A 154 22.32 9.67 -6.03
C GLY A 154 23.08 9.88 -7.34
N ILE A 155 23.38 8.80 -8.07
CA ILE A 155 24.02 8.87 -9.39
C ILE A 155 23.16 9.68 -10.38
N LYS A 156 21.84 9.41 -10.44
CA LYS A 156 20.92 10.18 -11.30
C LYS A 156 20.92 11.67 -10.96
N TRP A 157 20.92 12.00 -9.67
CA TRP A 157 21.01 13.39 -9.22
C TRP A 157 22.32 14.07 -9.64
N MET A 158 23.45 13.38 -9.49
CA MET A 158 24.74 13.88 -9.95
C MET A 158 24.75 14.14 -11.46
N VAL A 159 24.33 13.17 -12.27
CA VAL A 159 24.28 13.33 -13.74
C VAL A 159 23.41 14.53 -14.13
N LYS A 160 22.26 14.71 -13.47
CA LYS A 160 21.39 15.87 -13.72
C LYS A 160 22.05 17.20 -13.32
N ALA A 161 22.81 17.22 -12.22
CA ALA A 161 23.49 18.41 -11.75
C ALA A 161 24.65 18.84 -12.66
N PHE A 162 25.33 17.89 -13.31
CA PHE A 162 26.40 18.16 -14.29
C PHE A 162 25.88 18.48 -15.71
N SER A 163 24.60 18.22 -15.99
CA SER A 163 23.95 18.50 -17.27
C SER A 163 23.41 19.94 -17.38
N HIS A 164 23.61 20.77 -16.36
CA HIS A 164 23.25 22.20 -16.31
C HIS A 164 24.51 23.05 -16.15
#